data_AF-A0A6L8KSM4-F1
#
_entry.id   AF-A0A6L8KSM4-F1
#
_cell.length_a   1.000
_cell.length_b   1.000
_cell.length_c   1.000
_cell.angle_alpha   90.00
_cell.angle_beta   90.00
_cell.angle_gamma   90.00
#
_symmetry.space_group_name_H-M   'P 1'
#
loop_
_entity.id
_entity.type
_entity.pdbx_description
1 polymer ?
#
loop_
_entity_poly.entity_id
_entity_poly.type
_entity_poly.pdbx_seq_one_letter_code
_entity_poly.pdbx_strand_id
1 'polypeptide(L)'
;MNHNTLAMLDQAELQQLALNASAANDSASAIAYWKEAVARPDASAQAHYLLGAEYAQIKMYERAIGAMEAAIALDPSLSVARLQLGMLLLGANQAARADEVLAVLVQLDAGNPLHHFGAGLRHLIGERLAPAVESLSQGVALNQVNPPLNHDMQAILRQIEQRQADGTAAAAPAVEDDSQHLLLSAYTGMRH
;
A
#
# COMPACT_ATOMS: atom_id res chain seq x y z
N MET A 1 -16.54 -20.62 9.58
CA MET A 1 -16.36 -20.28 11.02
C MET A 1 -17.55 -19.43 11.46
N ASN A 2 -18.08 -19.66 12.66
CA ASN A 2 -19.24 -18.91 13.16
C ASN A 2 -18.78 -17.62 13.85
N HIS A 3 -19.57 -16.54 13.76
CA HIS A 3 -19.25 -15.26 14.40
C HIS A 3 -18.97 -15.40 15.92
N ASN A 4 -19.64 -16.35 16.58
CA ASN A 4 -19.48 -16.63 18.01
C ASN A 4 -18.07 -17.18 18.40
N THR A 5 -17.34 -17.78 17.46
CA THR A 5 -15.97 -18.28 17.72
C THR A 5 -14.90 -17.20 17.56
N LEU A 6 -15.14 -16.16 16.77
CA LEU A 6 -14.18 -15.06 16.59
C LEU A 6 -14.17 -14.12 17.80
N ALA A 7 -15.33 -13.91 18.42
CA ALA A 7 -15.47 -13.06 19.61
C ALA A 7 -14.73 -13.58 20.85
N MET A 8 -14.34 -14.86 20.89
CA MET A 8 -13.58 -15.46 21.99
C MET A 8 -12.08 -15.25 21.89
N LEU A 9 -11.58 -14.94 20.68
CA LEU A 9 -10.16 -14.72 20.45
C LEU A 9 -9.75 -13.38 21.05
N ASP A 10 -8.55 -13.25 21.59
CA ASP A 10 -8.01 -11.94 21.96
C ASP A 10 -7.44 -11.18 20.74
N GLN A 11 -7.01 -9.93 20.94
CA GLN A 11 -6.53 -9.07 19.84
C GLN A 11 -5.25 -9.64 19.21
N ALA A 12 -4.37 -10.27 19.99
CA ALA A 12 -3.14 -10.85 19.49
C ALA A 12 -3.41 -12.12 18.68
N GLU A 13 -4.33 -12.97 19.14
CA GLU A 13 -4.77 -14.18 18.44
C GLU A 13 -5.39 -13.85 17.08
N LEU A 14 -6.28 -12.85 17.02
CA LEU A 14 -6.87 -12.38 15.76
C LEU A 14 -5.80 -11.92 14.78
N GLN A 15 -4.84 -11.11 15.23
CA GLN A 15 -3.76 -10.61 14.40
C GLN A 15 -2.90 -11.76 13.85
N GLN A 16 -2.51 -12.70 14.71
CA GLN A 16 -1.69 -13.85 14.28
C GLN A 16 -2.43 -14.74 13.28
N LEU A 17 -3.72 -15.03 13.53
CA LEU A 17 -4.52 -15.84 12.61
C LEU A 17 -4.76 -15.13 11.28
N ALA A 18 -4.97 -13.81 11.29
CA ALA A 18 -5.11 -13.02 10.09
C ALA A 18 -3.84 -13.02 9.24
N LEU A 19 -2.67 -12.83 9.87
CA LEU A 19 -1.38 -12.91 9.19
C LEU A 19 -1.11 -14.30 8.61
N ASN A 20 -1.43 -15.37 9.35
CA ASN A 20 -1.27 -16.74 8.86
C ASN A 20 -2.20 -17.03 7.68
N ALA A 21 -3.44 -16.58 7.74
CA ALA A 21 -4.39 -16.72 6.64
C ALA A 21 -3.93 -15.94 5.39
N SER A 22 -3.43 -14.71 5.57
CA SER A 22 -2.83 -13.90 4.50
C SER A 22 -1.66 -14.63 3.84
N ALA A 23 -0.72 -15.16 4.63
CA ALA A 23 0.43 -15.92 4.14
C ALA A 23 0.04 -17.22 3.41
N ALA A 24 -1.13 -17.78 3.74
CA ALA A 24 -1.70 -18.94 3.06
C ALA A 24 -2.52 -18.56 1.80
N ASN A 25 -2.58 -17.28 1.42
CA ASN A 25 -3.46 -16.74 0.38
C ASN A 25 -4.96 -17.01 0.64
N ASP A 26 -5.34 -17.22 1.90
CA ASP A 26 -6.74 -17.31 2.33
C ASP A 26 -7.25 -15.92 2.74
N SER A 27 -7.40 -15.04 1.74
CA SER A 27 -7.89 -13.67 1.96
C SER A 27 -9.27 -13.63 2.61
N ALA A 28 -10.10 -14.66 2.42
CA ALA A 28 -11.43 -14.73 3.05
C ALA A 28 -11.31 -14.83 4.58
N SER A 29 -10.48 -15.75 5.08
CA SER A 29 -10.22 -15.87 6.51
C SER A 29 -9.45 -14.67 7.04
N ALA A 30 -8.44 -14.18 6.32
CA ALA A 30 -7.66 -12.99 6.71
C ALA A 30 -8.57 -11.77 6.93
N ILE A 31 -9.46 -11.49 5.98
CA ILE A 31 -10.45 -10.41 6.09
C ILE A 31 -11.39 -10.64 7.29
N ALA A 32 -11.85 -11.87 7.53
CA ALA A 32 -12.74 -12.16 8.66
C ALA A 32 -12.07 -11.83 10.01
N TYR A 33 -10.82 -12.26 10.19
CA TYR A 33 -10.06 -11.97 11.40
C TYR A 33 -9.73 -10.49 11.54
N TRP A 34 -9.29 -9.84 10.45
CA TRP A 34 -9.00 -8.41 10.47
C TRP A 34 -10.23 -7.55 10.75
N LYS A 35 -11.39 -7.91 10.20
CA LYS A 35 -12.66 -7.22 10.50
C LYS A 35 -13.04 -7.31 11.98
N GLU A 36 -12.82 -8.46 12.60
CA GLU A 36 -13.03 -8.61 14.04
C GLU A 36 -12.03 -7.76 14.82
N ALA A 37 -10.74 -7.77 14.43
CA ALA A 37 -9.69 -7.01 15.12
C ALA A 37 -9.90 -5.48 15.06
N VAL A 38 -10.39 -4.96 13.94
CA VAL A 38 -10.68 -3.51 13.80
C VAL A 38 -12.00 -3.08 14.45
N ALA A 39 -12.88 -4.02 14.78
CA ALA A 39 -14.12 -3.73 15.50
C ALA A 39 -13.88 -3.50 17.00
N ARG A 40 -12.65 -3.77 17.49
CA ARG A 40 -12.32 -3.67 18.91
C ARG A 40 -11.84 -2.28 19.32
N PRO A 41 -12.05 -1.87 20.58
CA PRO A 41 -11.63 -0.56 21.06
C PRO A 41 -10.11 -0.31 20.98
N ASP A 42 -9.31 -1.37 21.00
CA ASP A 42 -7.85 -1.36 20.92
C ASP A 42 -7.33 -1.62 19.49
N ALA A 43 -8.17 -1.40 18.47
CA ALA A 43 -7.78 -1.47 17.07
C ALA A 43 -6.62 -0.50 16.78
N SER A 44 -5.58 -1.02 16.10
CA SER A 44 -4.42 -0.23 15.71
C SER A 44 -4.54 0.26 14.27
N ALA A 45 -3.85 1.35 13.94
CA ALA A 45 -3.70 1.82 12.56
C ALA A 45 -3.20 0.71 11.63
N GLN A 46 -2.30 -0.14 12.14
CA GLN A 46 -1.75 -1.27 11.41
C GLN A 46 -2.80 -2.33 11.05
N ALA A 47 -3.74 -2.64 11.96
CA ALA A 47 -4.81 -3.59 11.68
C ALA A 47 -5.72 -3.08 10.55
N HIS A 48 -6.03 -1.77 10.53
CA HIS A 48 -6.75 -1.15 9.43
C HIS A 48 -5.97 -1.16 8.12
N TYR A 49 -4.66 -0.90 8.15
CA TYR A 49 -3.80 -1.01 6.97
C TYR A 49 -3.80 -2.44 6.39
N LEU A 50 -3.63 -3.45 7.25
CA LEU A 50 -3.62 -4.86 6.81
C LEU A 50 -4.98 -5.30 6.28
N LEU A 51 -6.09 -4.88 6.90
CA LEU A 51 -7.43 -5.10 6.35
C LEU A 51 -7.60 -4.47 4.96
N GLY A 52 -7.13 -3.24 4.80
CA GLY A 52 -7.22 -2.54 3.51
C GLY A 52 -6.38 -3.22 2.43
N ALA A 53 -5.21 -3.72 2.80
CA ALA A 53 -4.36 -4.48 1.91
C ALA A 53 -5.00 -5.80 1.44
N GLU A 54 -5.62 -6.56 2.35
CA GLU A 54 -6.38 -7.75 1.97
C GLU A 54 -7.53 -7.41 1.02
N TYR A 55 -8.25 -6.31 1.26
CA TYR A 55 -9.27 -5.84 0.33
C TYR A 55 -8.72 -5.47 -1.04
N ALA A 56 -7.55 -4.82 -1.10
CA ALA A 56 -6.90 -4.48 -2.35
C ALA A 56 -6.49 -5.75 -3.13
N GLN A 57 -5.96 -6.76 -2.45
CA GLN A 57 -5.58 -8.04 -3.06
C GLN A 57 -6.76 -8.72 -3.76
N ILE A 58 -7.96 -8.66 -3.17
CA ILE A 58 -9.18 -9.20 -3.77
C ILE A 58 -9.96 -8.17 -4.62
N LYS A 59 -9.33 -7.06 -5.00
CA LYS A 59 -9.85 -6.02 -5.89
C LYS A 59 -11.11 -5.31 -5.36
N MET A 60 -11.35 -5.36 -4.05
CA MET A 60 -12.40 -4.58 -3.38
C MET A 60 -11.88 -3.17 -3.04
N TYR A 61 -11.56 -2.40 -4.09
CA TYR A 61 -10.81 -1.15 -3.95
C TYR A 61 -11.49 -0.09 -3.08
N GLU A 62 -12.81 0.06 -3.13
CA GLU A 62 -13.52 1.02 -2.29
C GLU A 62 -13.37 0.69 -0.79
N ARG A 63 -13.40 -0.60 -0.44
CA ARG A 63 -13.18 -1.04 0.93
C ARG A 63 -11.72 -0.88 1.35
N ALA A 64 -10.79 -1.13 0.43
CA ALA A 64 -9.38 -0.90 0.65
C ALA A 64 -9.09 0.58 0.96
N ILE A 65 -9.65 1.50 0.16
CA ILE A 65 -9.54 2.95 0.37
C ILE A 65 -10.05 3.34 1.76
N GLY A 66 -11.27 2.91 2.14
CA GLY A 66 -11.83 3.25 3.44
C GLY A 66 -11.01 2.70 4.63
N ALA A 67 -10.45 1.51 4.48
CA ALA A 67 -9.57 0.93 5.50
C ALA A 67 -8.22 1.66 5.60
N MET A 68 -7.63 2.09 4.47
CA MET A 68 -6.41 2.90 4.46
C MET A 68 -6.65 4.29 5.06
N GLU A 69 -7.78 4.92 4.77
CA GLU A 69 -8.19 6.19 5.39
C GLU A 69 -8.32 6.05 6.90
N ALA A 70 -8.94 4.98 7.39
CA ALA A 70 -9.02 4.69 8.83
C ALA A 70 -7.64 4.47 9.46
N ALA A 71 -6.73 3.78 8.78
CA ALA A 71 -5.36 3.60 9.24
C ALA A 71 -4.63 4.94 9.43
N ILE A 72 -4.73 5.83 8.44
CA ILE A 72 -4.10 7.16 8.45
C ILE A 72 -4.75 8.08 9.50
N ALA A 73 -6.06 7.92 9.76
CA ALA A 73 -6.75 8.67 10.80
C ALA A 73 -6.28 8.29 12.21
N LEU A 74 -5.98 7.00 12.44
CA LEU A 74 -5.45 6.52 13.71
C LEU A 74 -3.96 6.83 13.89
N ASP A 75 -3.17 6.69 12.84
CA ASP A 75 -1.75 7.03 12.83
C ASP A 75 -1.39 7.87 11.60
N PRO A 76 -1.39 9.21 11.77
CA PRO A 76 -0.94 10.11 10.73
C PRO A 76 0.55 10.02 10.42
N SER A 77 1.35 9.15 11.04
CA SER A 77 2.75 8.92 10.64
C SER A 77 2.93 7.68 9.74
N LEU A 78 1.87 6.87 9.57
CA LEU A 78 1.92 5.62 8.81
C LEU A 78 2.04 5.86 7.30
N SER A 79 3.27 6.12 6.86
CA SER A 79 3.61 6.55 5.50
C SER A 79 3.32 5.47 4.46
N VAL A 80 3.43 4.19 4.82
CA VAL A 80 3.09 3.08 3.93
C VAL A 80 1.59 3.05 3.60
N ALA A 81 0.71 3.35 4.56
CA ALA A 81 -0.73 3.44 4.31
C ALA A 81 -1.08 4.62 3.39
N ARG A 82 -0.35 5.74 3.50
CA ARG A 82 -0.49 6.87 2.56
C ARG A 82 -0.08 6.51 1.15
N LEU A 83 1.05 5.83 0.98
CA LEU A 83 1.49 5.38 -0.35
C LEU A 83 0.42 4.48 -0.98
N GLN A 84 -0.04 3.47 -0.24
CA GLN A 84 -1.07 2.53 -0.72
C GLN A 84 -2.39 3.24 -1.04
N LEU A 85 -2.83 4.17 -0.19
CA LEU A 85 -4.01 5.00 -0.47
C LEU A 85 -3.82 5.82 -1.76
N GLY A 86 -2.65 6.46 -1.93
CA GLY A 86 -2.33 7.22 -3.14
C GLY A 86 -2.42 6.35 -4.40
N MET A 87 -1.85 5.15 -4.38
CA MET A 87 -1.92 4.20 -5.50
C MET A 87 -3.35 3.73 -5.79
N LEU A 88 -4.13 3.38 -4.77
CA LEU A 88 -5.54 3.02 -4.91
C LEU A 88 -6.37 4.16 -5.52
N LEU A 89 -6.14 5.40 -5.07
CA LEU A 89 -6.81 6.59 -5.60
C LEU A 89 -6.44 6.85 -7.07
N LEU A 90 -5.18 6.62 -7.46
CA LEU A 90 -4.77 6.71 -8.87
C LEU A 90 -5.46 5.65 -9.74
N GLY A 91 -5.52 4.41 -9.27
CA GLY A 91 -6.27 3.35 -9.94
C GLY A 91 -7.78 3.64 -10.06
N ALA A 92 -8.33 4.36 -9.08
CA ALA A 92 -9.71 4.85 -9.09
C ALA A 92 -9.91 6.15 -9.90
N ASN A 93 -8.89 6.62 -10.63
CA ASN A 93 -8.90 7.87 -11.40
C ASN A 93 -9.20 9.14 -10.57
N GLN A 94 -8.83 9.13 -9.28
CA GLN A 94 -9.00 10.24 -8.34
C GLN A 94 -7.68 10.98 -8.11
N ALA A 95 -7.05 11.42 -9.21
CA ALA A 95 -5.69 11.98 -9.21
C ALA A 95 -5.50 13.17 -8.25
N ALA A 96 -6.49 14.05 -8.12
CA ALA A 96 -6.41 15.18 -7.19
C ALA A 96 -6.29 14.73 -5.73
N ARG A 97 -7.11 13.76 -5.31
CA ARG A 97 -7.05 13.19 -3.95
C ARG A 97 -5.74 12.43 -3.74
N ALA A 98 -5.27 11.72 -4.77
CA ALA A 98 -3.99 11.03 -4.70
C ALA A 98 -2.84 12.02 -4.48
N ASP A 99 -2.80 13.15 -5.20
CA ASP A 99 -1.74 14.16 -5.03
C ASP A 99 -1.72 14.71 -3.59
N GLU A 100 -2.88 15.00 -3.01
CA GLU A 100 -2.99 15.49 -1.63
C GLU A 100 -2.41 14.49 -0.62
N VAL A 101 -2.78 13.21 -0.73
CA VAL A 101 -2.29 12.15 0.18
C VAL A 101 -0.78 11.94 0.00
N LEU A 102 -0.30 11.92 -1.24
CA LEU A 102 1.10 11.71 -1.58
C LEU A 102 1.98 12.92 -1.25
N ALA A 103 1.42 14.13 -1.16
CA ALA A 103 2.16 15.35 -0.82
C ALA A 103 2.80 15.29 0.58
N VAL A 104 2.27 14.45 1.48
CA VAL A 104 2.88 14.21 2.79
C VAL A 104 4.16 13.39 2.67
N LEU A 105 4.24 12.47 1.71
CA LEU A 105 5.42 11.61 1.54
C LEU A 105 6.65 12.40 1.11
N VAL A 106 6.49 13.45 0.31
CA VAL A 106 7.61 14.30 -0.11
C VAL A 106 8.16 15.20 1.00
N GLN A 107 7.55 15.18 2.19
CA GLN A 107 8.07 15.82 3.40
C GLN A 107 8.94 14.88 4.24
N LEU A 108 8.99 13.59 3.89
CA LEU A 108 9.91 12.64 4.53
C LEU A 108 11.36 12.98 4.18
N ASP A 109 12.29 12.47 4.97
CA ASP A 109 13.72 12.62 4.72
C ASP A 109 14.11 12.15 3.31
N ALA A 110 15.05 12.83 2.66
CA ALA A 110 15.47 12.52 1.30
C ALA A 110 16.18 11.16 1.17
N GLY A 111 16.64 10.57 2.27
CA GLY A 111 17.12 9.19 2.33
C GLY A 111 16.00 8.15 2.46
N ASN A 112 14.75 8.56 2.67
CA ASN A 112 13.61 7.66 2.76
C ASN A 112 13.10 7.30 1.35
N PRO A 113 13.01 6.02 0.99
CA PRO A 113 12.50 5.62 -0.33
C PRO A 113 11.07 6.07 -0.63
N LEU A 114 10.21 6.17 0.39
CA LEU A 114 8.82 6.62 0.23
C LEU A 114 8.73 8.10 -0.17
N HIS A 115 9.73 8.92 0.18
CA HIS A 115 9.84 10.28 -0.33
C HIS A 115 9.85 10.28 -1.86
N HIS A 116 10.77 9.50 -2.40
CA HIS A 116 11.04 9.40 -3.82
C HIS A 116 9.93 8.70 -4.58
N PHE A 117 9.32 7.67 -4.00
CA PHE A 117 8.15 7.02 -4.59
C PHE A 117 6.96 8.01 -4.64
N GLY A 118 6.67 8.69 -3.54
CA GLY A 118 5.65 9.74 -3.51
C GLY A 118 5.90 10.83 -4.56
N ALA A 119 7.13 11.33 -4.65
CA ALA A 119 7.52 12.31 -5.68
C ALA A 119 7.28 11.78 -7.10
N GLY A 120 7.72 10.54 -7.38
CA GLY A 120 7.52 9.88 -8.67
C GLY A 120 6.05 9.80 -9.09
N LEU A 121 5.18 9.34 -8.19
CA LEU A 121 3.74 9.26 -8.44
C LEU A 121 3.11 10.64 -8.67
N ARG A 122 3.52 11.67 -7.91
CA ARG A 122 3.05 13.05 -8.11
C ARG A 122 3.54 13.66 -9.42
N HIS A 123 4.75 13.31 -9.85
CA HIS A 123 5.23 13.69 -11.18
C HIS A 123 4.38 13.04 -12.28
N LEU A 124 3.96 11.79 -12.11
CA LEU A 124 3.05 11.11 -13.04
C LEU A 124 1.66 11.75 -13.11
N ILE A 125 1.10 12.17 -11.97
CA ILE A 125 -0.16 12.94 -11.94
C ILE A 125 -0.05 14.21 -12.80
N GLY A 126 1.10 14.88 -12.74
CA GLY A 126 1.39 16.06 -13.56
C GLY A 126 1.95 15.75 -14.96
N GLU A 127 1.90 14.49 -15.41
CA GLU A 127 2.44 14.01 -16.71
C GLU A 127 3.94 14.30 -16.95
N ARG A 128 4.70 14.56 -15.88
CA ARG A 128 6.14 14.87 -15.93
C ARG A 128 6.95 13.57 -15.90
N LEU A 129 7.09 12.91 -17.05
CA LEU A 129 7.71 11.59 -17.15
C LEU A 129 9.19 11.57 -16.73
N ALA A 130 10.01 12.52 -17.20
CA ALA A 130 11.44 12.51 -16.88
C ALA A 130 11.71 12.68 -15.37
N PRO A 131 11.11 13.68 -14.66
CA PRO A 131 11.22 13.76 -13.21
C PRO A 131 10.63 12.55 -12.45
N ALA A 132 9.58 11.91 -13.00
CA ALA A 132 9.03 10.69 -12.41
C ALA A 132 10.05 9.54 -12.45
N VAL A 133 10.72 9.33 -13.59
CA VAL A 133 11.76 8.31 -13.75
C VAL A 133 12.92 8.56 -12.79
N GLU A 134 13.37 9.80 -12.67
CA GLU A 134 14.46 10.17 -11.75
C GLU A 134 14.10 9.84 -10.30
N SER A 135 12.93 10.30 -9.85
CA SER A 135 12.45 10.07 -8.48
C SER A 135 12.31 8.58 -8.20
N LEU A 136 11.61 7.82 -9.06
CA LEU A 136 11.42 6.38 -8.85
C LEU A 136 12.75 5.61 -8.83
N SER A 137 13.70 5.98 -9.70
CA SER A 137 15.03 5.36 -9.73
C SER A 137 15.82 5.62 -8.44
N GLN A 138 15.73 6.83 -7.88
CA GLN A 138 16.32 7.16 -6.58
C GLN A 138 15.66 6.36 -5.45
N GLY A 139 14.33 6.22 -5.47
CA GLY A 139 13.59 5.40 -4.51
C GLY A 139 14.05 3.94 -4.52
N VAL A 140 14.20 3.34 -5.71
CA VAL A 140 14.73 1.98 -5.88
C VAL A 140 16.16 1.85 -5.34
N ALA A 141 17.02 2.83 -5.60
CA ALA A 141 18.42 2.80 -5.16
C ALA A 141 18.56 2.92 -3.63
N LEU A 142 17.70 3.71 -2.98
CA LEU A 142 17.72 3.92 -1.54
C LEU A 142 17.09 2.77 -0.76
N ASN A 143 16.12 2.07 -1.34
CA ASN A 143 15.42 1.02 -0.65
C ASN A 143 16.17 -0.32 -0.70
N GLN A 144 17.00 -0.54 0.32
CA GLN A 144 17.75 -1.78 0.50
C GLN A 144 17.06 -2.78 1.42
N VAL A 145 16.02 -2.36 2.14
CA VAL A 145 15.42 -3.13 3.25
C VAL A 145 14.06 -3.73 2.92
N ASN A 146 13.34 -3.21 1.92
CA ASN A 146 12.03 -3.72 1.52
C ASN A 146 11.97 -4.00 0.00
N PRO A 147 12.61 -5.07 -0.50
CA PRO A 147 12.69 -5.37 -1.94
C PRO A 147 11.33 -5.37 -2.68
N PRO A 148 10.21 -5.85 -2.10
CA PRO A 148 8.90 -5.76 -2.74
C PRO A 148 8.48 -4.34 -3.15
N LEU A 149 8.81 -3.32 -2.35
CA LEU A 149 8.52 -1.92 -2.70
C LEU A 149 9.30 -1.47 -3.96
N ASN A 150 10.45 -2.09 -4.26
CA ASN A 150 11.18 -1.84 -5.50
C ASN A 150 10.46 -2.42 -6.71
N HIS A 151 9.74 -3.53 -6.56
CA HIS A 151 9.01 -4.13 -7.68
C HIS A 151 7.93 -3.18 -8.21
N ASP A 152 7.18 -2.53 -7.32
CA ASP A 152 6.17 -1.53 -7.71
C ASP A 152 6.78 -0.34 -8.46
N MET A 153 7.86 0.23 -7.90
CA MET A 153 8.55 1.35 -8.56
C MET A 153 9.12 0.94 -9.93
N GLN A 154 9.69 -0.27 -10.02
CA GLN A 154 10.24 -0.80 -11.27
C GLN A 154 9.15 -1.13 -12.29
N ALA A 155 7.98 -1.61 -11.87
CA ALA A 155 6.84 -1.81 -12.75
C ALA A 155 6.40 -0.49 -13.40
N ILE A 156 6.29 0.56 -12.59
CA ILE A 156 5.96 1.90 -13.08
C ILE A 156 7.03 2.42 -14.04
N LEU A 157 8.32 2.24 -13.71
CA LEU A 157 9.43 2.62 -14.60
C LEU A 157 9.33 1.94 -15.97
N ARG A 158 9.12 0.61 -15.99
CA ARG A 158 8.92 -0.14 -17.24
C ARG A 158 7.73 0.38 -18.05
N GLN A 159 6.63 0.72 -17.38
CA GLN A 159 5.45 1.28 -18.04
C GLN A 159 5.76 2.65 -18.69
N ILE A 160 6.53 3.50 -18.02
CA ILE A 160 6.96 4.80 -18.58
C ILE A 160 7.85 4.58 -19.81
N GLU A 161 8.82 3.67 -19.74
CA GLU A 161 9.72 3.34 -20.85
C GLU A 161 8.96 2.83 -22.08
N GLN A 162 8.03 1.88 -21.88
CA GLN A 162 7.17 1.37 -22.95
C GLN A 162 6.35 2.49 -23.60
N ARG A 163 5.75 3.37 -22.81
CA ARG A 163 4.98 4.51 -23.32
C ARG A 163 5.81 5.49 -24.14
N GLN A 164 7.04 5.74 -23.72
CA GLN A 164 7.97 6.60 -24.47
C GLN A 164 8.40 5.95 -25.79
N ALA A 165 8.56 4.62 -25.82
CA ALA A 165 8.83 3.87 -27.03
C ALA A 165 7.62 3.86 -28.00
N ASP A 166 6.41 3.72 -27.46
CA ASP A 166 5.16 3.61 -28.24
C ASP A 166 4.56 4.97 -28.63
N GLY A 167 5.05 6.08 -28.05
CA GLY A 167 4.54 7.42 -28.29
C GLY A 167 3.14 7.69 -27.72
N THR A 168 2.74 6.99 -26.64
CA THR A 168 1.37 7.02 -26.08
C THR A 168 1.22 7.88 -24.82
N ALA A 169 0.05 8.51 -24.67
CA ALA A 169 -0.31 9.34 -23.51
C ALA A 169 -0.48 8.51 -22.21
N ALA A 170 -0.47 9.17 -21.05
CA ALA A 170 -0.44 8.51 -19.74
C ALA A 170 -1.75 7.85 -19.33
N ALA A 171 -1.73 6.53 -19.18
CA ALA A 171 -2.66 5.83 -18.30
C ALA A 171 -2.10 5.86 -16.87
N ALA A 172 -3.00 5.90 -15.86
CA ALA A 172 -2.64 5.80 -14.46
C ALA A 172 -1.78 4.54 -14.21
N PRO A 173 -0.85 4.56 -13.24
CA PRO A 173 -0.07 3.38 -12.89
C PRO A 173 -1.02 2.25 -12.54
N ALA A 174 -0.97 1.17 -13.32
CA ALA A 174 -1.73 -0.03 -12.99
C ALA A 174 -1.02 -0.69 -11.81
N VAL A 175 -1.77 -0.98 -10.74
CA VAL A 175 -1.27 -1.83 -9.67
C VAL A 175 -1.11 -3.23 -10.28
N GLU A 176 0.12 -3.63 -10.61
CA GLU A 176 0.40 -4.98 -11.10
C GLU A 176 0.17 -6.00 -9.97
N ASP A 177 -0.37 -7.15 -10.36
CA ASP A 177 -0.94 -8.26 -9.57
C ASP A 177 0.07 -8.99 -8.63
N ASP A 178 1.31 -8.50 -8.54
CA ASP A 178 2.40 -9.08 -7.73
C ASP A 178 2.49 -8.48 -6.31
N SER A 179 1.40 -7.85 -5.85
CA SER A 179 1.21 -7.34 -4.49
C SER A 179 1.31 -8.41 -3.39
N GLN A 180 1.43 -9.69 -3.78
CA GLN A 180 1.57 -10.85 -2.89
C GLN A 180 2.73 -10.70 -1.89
N HIS A 181 3.73 -9.87 -2.19
CA HIS A 181 4.96 -9.79 -1.40
C HIS A 181 5.14 -8.53 -0.54
N LEU A 182 4.29 -7.51 -0.68
CA LEU A 182 4.43 -6.23 0.04
C LEU A 182 3.95 -6.28 1.50
N LEU A 183 3.01 -7.19 1.79
CA LEU A 183 2.29 -7.23 3.07
C LEU A 183 3.05 -7.92 4.19
N LEU A 184 3.94 -8.86 3.85
CA LEU A 184 4.61 -9.71 4.84
C LEU A 184 6.08 -9.32 5.09
N SER A 185 6.76 -8.68 4.13
CA SER A 185 8.19 -8.31 4.27
C SER A 185 8.45 -7.27 5.35
N ALA A 186 7.50 -6.35 5.58
CA ALA A 186 7.60 -5.36 6.66
C ALA A 186 7.49 -5.98 8.06
N TYR A 187 6.84 -7.15 8.19
CA TYR A 187 6.50 -7.74 9.49
C TYR A 187 7.49 -8.81 9.97
N THR A 188 8.20 -9.47 9.06
CA THR A 188 9.25 -10.42 9.43
C THR A 188 10.57 -9.74 9.81
N GLY A 189 10.80 -8.48 9.39
CA GLY A 189 12.03 -7.73 9.66
C GLY A 189 12.06 -6.91 10.96
N MET A 190 10.95 -6.75 11.68
CA MET A 190 10.86 -5.97 12.93
C MET A 190 10.99 -6.80 14.21
N ARG A 191 11.42 -8.07 14.11
CA ARG A 191 11.83 -8.88 15.25
C ARG A 191 13.35 -8.81 15.42
N HIS A 192 13.83 -7.79 16.11
CA HIS A 192 15.10 -7.83 16.82
C HIS A 192 14.92 -7.27 18.23
#